data_AF-A0A532E716-F1
#
_entry.id   AF-A0A532E716-F1
#
_cell.length_a   1.000
_cell.length_b   1.000
_cell.length_c   1.000
_cell.angle_alpha   90.00
_cell.angle_beta   90.00
_cell.angle_gamma   90.00
#
_symmetry.space_group_name_H-M   'P 1'
#
loop_
_entity.id
_entity.type
_entity.pdbx_description
1 polymer ?
#
loop_
_entity_poly.entity_id
_entity_poly.type
_entity_poly.pdbx_seq_one_letter_code
_entity_poly.pdbx_strand_id
1 'polypeptide(L)'
;MAETGIEVRGRPFGDWFMYQVGMLNGSNEGFGDSNKGKDFYGAIRLDYARSANFSASLSGFAYLGNSNATVFDGTRTVDVNWNRYGAAAHLRYKMLDFHGMYTLDRIKHVPTAALSNFDTTASGVTVALDAYVTNRTLLSLRYDNMDAGGDLTQRTSQSFAGMQLKHYLRSNVAVYARHDLNLRRAEEGNAAAHNLRHAVFVGIDISY
;
A
#
# COMPACT_ATOMS: atom_id res chain seq x y z
N MET A 1 -16.58 -1.80 14.12
CA MET A 1 -17.71 -0.87 13.85
C MET A 1 -17.47 -0.27 12.46
N ALA A 2 -18.51 0.08 11.72
CA ALA A 2 -18.33 0.71 10.41
C ALA A 2 -17.97 2.19 10.59
N GLU A 3 -16.83 2.61 10.05
CA GLU A 3 -16.45 4.02 9.99
C GLU A 3 -17.36 4.74 8.99
N THR A 4 -17.83 5.94 9.35
CA THR A 4 -18.70 6.76 8.50
C THR A 4 -17.92 7.97 8.02
N GLY A 5 -18.14 8.42 6.79
CA GLY A 5 -17.48 9.62 6.30
C GLY A 5 -18.15 10.21 5.06
N ILE A 6 -17.55 11.30 4.59
CA ILE A 6 -17.96 12.00 3.37
C ILE A 6 -16.77 12.11 2.43
N GLU A 7 -17.02 11.99 1.13
CA GLU A 7 -16.01 12.11 0.08
C GLU A 7 -16.55 13.00 -1.04
N VAL A 8 -15.68 13.86 -1.56
CA VAL A 8 -15.87 14.54 -2.84
C VAL A 8 -14.73 14.15 -3.77
N ARG A 9 -15.08 13.69 -4.97
CA ARG A 9 -14.12 13.36 -6.02
C ARG A 9 -14.57 13.85 -7.37
N GLY A 10 -13.63 14.11 -8.27
CA GLY A 10 -13.96 14.55 -9.62
C GLY A 10 -12.76 14.81 -10.51
N ARG A 11 -13.06 15.26 -11.73
CA ARG A 11 -12.10 15.61 -12.78
C ARG A 11 -12.33 17.05 -13.28
N PRO A 12 -12.05 18.07 -12.44
CA PRO A 12 -12.46 19.45 -12.70
C PRO A 12 -11.75 20.09 -13.90
N PHE A 13 -10.59 19.54 -14.30
CA PHE A 13 -9.81 20.04 -15.43
C PHE A 13 -9.84 19.11 -16.65
N GLY A 14 -10.81 18.18 -16.70
CA GLY A 14 -10.91 17.16 -17.73
C GLY A 14 -10.13 15.88 -17.39
N ASP A 15 -9.93 15.01 -18.38
CA ASP A 15 -9.47 13.63 -18.17
C ASP A 15 -8.01 13.49 -17.72
N TRP A 16 -7.23 14.57 -17.65
CA TRP A 16 -5.83 14.53 -17.23
C TRP A 16 -5.64 14.76 -15.73
N PHE A 17 -6.67 15.21 -15.00
CA PHE A 17 -6.55 15.46 -13.56
C PHE A 17 -7.75 14.87 -12.81
N MET A 18 -7.47 14.10 -11.76
CA MET A 18 -8.44 13.60 -10.81
C MET A 18 -8.05 14.03 -9.40
N TYR A 19 -9.04 14.37 -8.58
CA TYR A 19 -8.87 14.53 -7.15
C TYR A 19 -9.93 13.73 -6.39
N GLN A 20 -9.60 13.42 -5.15
CA GLN A 20 -10.48 12.83 -4.16
C GLN A 20 -10.10 13.42 -2.81
N VAL A 21 -11.06 13.95 -2.06
CA VAL A 21 -10.86 14.45 -0.70
C VAL A 21 -12.02 14.00 0.17
N GLY A 22 -11.74 13.64 1.40
CA GLY A 22 -12.77 13.17 2.31
C GLY A 22 -12.38 13.28 3.77
N MET A 23 -13.38 13.04 4.60
CA MET A 23 -13.29 13.06 6.06
C MET A 23 -14.03 11.85 6.61
N LEU A 24 -13.45 11.21 7.63
CA LEU A 24 -13.98 10.02 8.29
C LEU A 24 -14.17 10.32 9.78
N ASN A 25 -15.21 9.77 10.39
CA ASN A 25 -15.27 9.59 11.84
C ASN A 25 -14.12 8.65 12.18
N GLY A 26 -13.16 9.12 12.99
CA GLY A 26 -11.92 8.41 13.27
C GLY A 26 -12.15 7.01 13.84
N SER A 27 -11.11 6.18 13.80
CA SER A 27 -11.20 4.78 14.24
C SER A 27 -11.75 4.67 15.66
N ASN A 28 -12.64 3.69 15.89
CA ASN A 28 -13.32 3.42 17.17
C ASN A 28 -14.47 4.39 17.53
N GLU A 29 -15.01 5.14 16.58
CA GLU A 29 -16.20 5.97 16.80
C GLU A 29 -17.47 5.33 16.22
N GLY A 30 -18.52 5.27 17.05
CA GLY A 30 -19.87 4.94 16.59
C GLY A 30 -20.55 6.13 15.88
N PHE A 31 -21.81 5.95 15.50
CA PHE A 31 -22.63 7.05 14.99
C PHE A 31 -23.05 7.95 16.17
N GLY A 32 -22.42 9.12 16.31
CA GLY A 32 -22.66 10.07 17.40
C GLY A 32 -21.55 11.11 17.56
N ASP A 33 -21.78 12.12 18.39
CA ASP A 33 -20.78 13.13 18.73
C ASP A 33 -19.88 12.62 19.87
N SER A 34 -18.67 12.20 19.51
CA SER A 34 -17.61 11.74 20.41
C SER A 34 -16.72 12.89 20.89
N ASN A 35 -16.88 14.11 20.33
CA ASN A 35 -15.98 15.25 20.44
C ASN A 35 -14.49 14.93 20.17
N LYS A 36 -14.20 13.78 19.53
CA LYS A 36 -12.88 13.38 19.07
C LYS A 36 -12.63 13.90 17.65
N GLY A 37 -11.35 14.09 17.35
CA GLY A 37 -10.92 14.63 16.07
C GLY A 37 -11.24 13.70 14.90
N LYS A 38 -11.54 14.30 13.74
CA LYS A 38 -11.84 13.55 12.51
C LYS A 38 -10.57 13.28 11.72
N ASP A 39 -10.60 12.19 10.98
CA ASP A 39 -9.52 11.84 10.06
C ASP A 39 -9.80 12.48 8.70
N PHE A 40 -8.75 12.99 8.07
CA PHE A 40 -8.84 13.59 6.74
C PHE A 40 -8.02 12.79 5.76
N TYR A 41 -8.49 12.68 4.53
CA TYR A 41 -7.67 12.14 3.46
C TYR A 41 -7.86 12.90 2.16
N GLY A 42 -6.84 12.84 1.33
CA GLY A 42 -6.85 13.41 0.00
C GLY A 42 -5.94 12.64 -0.93
N ALA A 43 -6.32 12.58 -2.19
CA ALA A 43 -5.51 12.06 -3.27
C ALA A 43 -5.67 12.93 -4.51
N ILE A 44 -4.58 13.06 -5.25
CA ILE A 44 -4.57 13.64 -6.60
C ILE A 44 -3.94 12.65 -7.55
N ARG A 45 -4.39 12.68 -8.81
CA ARG A 45 -3.81 11.88 -9.89
C ARG A 45 -3.76 12.71 -11.16
N LEU A 46 -2.61 12.65 -11.82
CA LEU A 46 -2.33 13.21 -13.12
C LEU A 46 -2.26 12.07 -14.13
N ASP A 47 -3.05 12.15 -15.19
CA ASP A 47 -3.10 11.18 -16.28
C ASP A 47 -2.52 11.81 -17.55
N TYR A 48 -1.65 11.07 -18.23
CA TYR A 48 -1.15 11.39 -19.56
C TYR A 48 -1.41 10.20 -20.48
N ALA A 49 -2.41 10.29 -21.34
CA ALA A 49 -2.74 9.25 -22.31
C ALA A 49 -2.96 9.87 -23.70
N ARG A 50 -1.94 10.59 -24.21
CA ARG A 50 -2.03 11.33 -25.49
C ARG A 50 -1.53 10.57 -26.72
N SER A 51 -1.14 9.30 -26.56
CA SER A 51 -0.62 8.46 -27.65
C SER A 51 -1.26 7.07 -27.62
N ALA A 52 -1.49 6.49 -28.80
CA ALA A 52 -2.10 5.16 -28.93
C ALA A 52 -1.30 4.04 -28.24
N ASN A 53 0.00 4.23 -28.03
CA ASN A 53 0.89 3.21 -27.48
C ASN A 53 1.51 3.62 -26.14
N PHE A 54 1.21 4.80 -25.62
CA PHE A 54 1.83 5.30 -24.40
C PHE A 54 0.80 5.98 -23.49
N SER A 55 0.79 5.52 -22.24
CA SER A 55 0.07 6.18 -21.16
C SER A 55 0.93 6.23 -19.91
N ALA A 56 0.78 7.28 -19.14
CA ALA A 56 1.42 7.48 -17.85
C ALA A 56 0.41 8.02 -16.85
N SER A 57 0.58 7.70 -15.58
CA SER A 57 -0.10 8.41 -14.51
C SER A 57 0.81 8.57 -13.30
N LEU A 58 0.61 9.67 -12.58
CA LEU A 58 1.28 9.97 -11.32
C LEU A 58 0.21 10.33 -10.31
N SER A 59 0.26 9.73 -9.13
CA SER A 59 -0.68 10.00 -8.05
C SER A 59 0.05 10.24 -6.75
N GLY A 60 -0.56 11.04 -5.89
CA GLY A 60 -0.11 11.31 -4.53
C GLY A 60 -1.29 11.30 -3.60
N PHE A 61 -1.10 10.81 -2.38
CA PHE A 61 -2.13 10.80 -1.36
C PHE A 61 -1.58 11.12 0.02
N ALA A 62 -2.47 11.59 0.88
CA ALA A 62 -2.24 11.80 2.29
C ALA A 62 -3.48 11.37 3.08
N TYR A 63 -3.25 10.75 4.22
CA TYR A 63 -4.21 10.44 5.25
C TYR A 63 -3.68 11.01 6.56
N LEU A 64 -4.48 11.83 7.21
CA LEU A 64 -4.14 12.57 8.42
C LEU A 64 -5.09 12.11 9.51
N GLY A 65 -4.60 11.19 10.33
CA GLY A 65 -5.36 10.64 11.44
C GLY A 65 -5.25 11.47 12.71
N ASN A 66 -6.32 11.47 13.50
CA ASN A 66 -6.35 12.10 14.80
C ASN A 66 -6.84 11.12 15.87
N SER A 67 -5.96 10.74 16.81
CA SER A 67 -6.27 9.73 17.84
C SER A 67 -6.82 8.42 17.26
N ASN A 68 -6.34 8.05 16.06
CA ASN A 68 -6.82 6.93 15.23
C ASN A 68 -5.95 5.67 15.34
N ALA A 69 -4.95 5.71 16.22
CA ALA A 69 -4.11 4.58 16.54
C ALA A 69 -3.79 4.63 18.03
N THR A 70 -3.22 3.55 18.56
CA THR A 70 -2.83 3.49 19.97
C THR A 70 -1.43 2.93 20.15
N VAL A 71 -0.75 3.39 21.21
CA VAL A 71 0.58 2.91 21.61
C VAL A 71 0.55 2.59 23.11
N PHE A 72 1.18 1.48 23.49
CA PHE A 72 1.38 1.14 24.90
C PHE A 72 2.62 1.84 25.44
N ASP A 73 2.47 2.61 26.53
CA ASP A 73 3.57 3.41 27.12
C ASP A 73 4.33 2.70 28.24
N GLY A 74 4.04 1.41 28.47
CA GLY A 74 4.55 0.62 29.60
C GLY A 74 3.55 0.50 30.76
N THR A 75 2.54 1.39 30.83
CA THR A 75 1.53 1.40 31.90
C THR A 75 0.10 1.35 31.37
N ARG A 76 -0.16 2.01 30.25
CA ARG A 76 -1.47 2.11 29.62
C ARG A 76 -1.35 2.26 28.11
N THR A 77 -2.47 2.01 27.44
CA THR A 77 -2.65 2.32 26.03
C THR A 77 -3.06 3.78 25.88
N VAL A 78 -2.37 4.52 25.01
CA VAL A 78 -2.60 5.95 24.76
C VAL A 78 -2.93 6.15 23.29
N ASP A 79 -3.93 7.00 23.02
CA ASP A 79 -4.28 7.42 21.67
C ASP A 79 -3.16 8.26 21.04
N VAL A 80 -2.83 7.96 19.79
CA VAL A 80 -1.80 8.65 18.99
C VAL A 80 -2.33 8.96 17.60
N ASN A 81 -1.65 9.85 16.89
CA ASN A 81 -2.05 10.27 15.56
C ASN A 81 -1.22 9.52 14.52
N TRP A 82 -1.85 8.65 13.75
CA TRP A 82 -1.22 7.96 12.64
C TRP A 82 -1.55 8.67 11.32
N ASN A 83 -0.51 9.16 10.65
CA ASN A 83 -0.60 9.78 9.34
C ASN A 83 0.09 8.91 8.31
N ARG A 84 -0.44 8.84 7.09
CA ARG A 84 0.16 8.13 5.96
C ARG A 84 0.26 9.07 4.76
N TYR A 85 1.38 9.01 4.07
CA TYR A 85 1.62 9.73 2.83
C TYR A 85 2.08 8.73 1.77
N GLY A 86 1.82 9.00 0.50
CA GLY A 86 2.39 8.19 -0.55
C GLY A 86 2.30 8.81 -1.92
N ALA A 87 3.08 8.24 -2.82
CA ALA A 87 3.08 8.56 -4.24
C ALA A 87 3.16 7.27 -5.04
N ALA A 88 2.46 7.21 -6.18
CA ALA A 88 2.51 6.09 -7.09
C ALA A 88 2.60 6.58 -8.54
N ALA A 89 3.38 5.89 -9.34
CA ALA A 89 3.55 6.15 -10.76
C ALA A 89 3.24 4.88 -11.55
N HIS A 90 2.64 5.06 -12.72
CA HIS A 90 2.32 4.01 -13.67
C HIS A 90 2.71 4.49 -15.07
N LEU A 91 3.40 3.65 -15.83
CA LEU A 91 3.91 3.93 -17.17
C LEU A 91 3.64 2.71 -18.04
N ARG A 92 2.92 2.89 -19.14
CA ARG A 92 2.67 1.85 -20.12
C ARG A 92 3.23 2.26 -21.47
N TYR A 93 4.01 1.38 -22.07
CA TYR A 93 4.45 1.49 -23.46
C TYR A 93 4.19 0.18 -24.19
N LYS A 94 3.21 0.18 -25.09
CA LYS A 94 2.74 -1.02 -25.81
C LYS A 94 2.38 -2.15 -24.83
N MET A 95 3.14 -3.25 -24.89
CA MET A 95 2.98 -4.47 -24.11
C MET A 95 3.69 -4.43 -22.75
N LEU A 96 4.41 -3.34 -22.45
CA LEU A 96 5.15 -3.14 -21.21
C LEU A 96 4.39 -2.20 -20.28
N ASP A 97 4.30 -2.58 -19.03
CA ASP A 97 3.66 -1.82 -17.97
C ASP A 97 4.61 -1.77 -16.77
N PHE A 98 4.96 -0.58 -16.33
CA PHE A 98 5.80 -0.33 -15.18
C PHE A 98 4.99 0.44 -14.15
N HIS A 99 4.98 -0.04 -12.91
CA HIS A 99 4.34 0.67 -11.83
C HIS A 99 5.18 0.63 -10.57
N GLY A 100 5.10 1.71 -9.80
CA GLY A 100 5.77 1.80 -8.52
C GLY A 100 4.99 2.67 -7.56
N MET A 101 5.19 2.41 -6.28
CA MET A 101 4.57 3.15 -5.18
C MET A 101 5.56 3.27 -4.03
N TYR A 102 5.53 4.41 -3.36
CA TYR A 102 6.19 4.63 -2.08
C TYR A 102 5.17 5.16 -1.07
N THR A 103 5.22 4.65 0.15
CA THR A 103 4.37 5.07 1.26
C THR A 103 5.22 5.31 2.51
N LEU A 104 4.85 6.32 3.30
CA LEU A 104 5.46 6.67 4.57
C LEU A 104 4.36 6.87 5.62
N ASP A 105 4.46 6.13 6.70
CA ASP A 105 3.68 6.28 7.91
C ASP A 105 4.45 7.10 8.94
N ARG A 106 3.72 7.96 9.66
CA ARG A 106 4.24 8.72 10.78
C ARG A 106 3.25 8.78 11.92
N ILE A 107 3.68 8.26 13.06
CA ILE A 107 2.95 8.32 14.33
C ILE A 107 3.40 9.59 15.07
N LYS A 108 2.45 10.41 15.50
CA LYS A 108 2.65 11.65 16.25
C LYS A 108 1.99 11.56 17.62
N HIS A 109 2.41 12.42 18.54
CA HIS A 109 1.96 12.44 19.94
C HIS A 109 2.26 11.13 20.69
N VAL A 110 3.33 10.44 20.31
CA VAL A 110 3.80 9.26 21.04
C VAL A 110 4.28 9.70 22.44
N PRO A 111 3.81 9.06 23.53
CA PRO A 111 4.25 9.38 24.88
C PRO A 111 5.77 9.23 25.05
N THR A 112 6.41 10.14 25.79
CA THR A 112 7.87 10.14 25.98
C THR A 112 8.40 8.81 26.53
N ALA A 113 7.61 8.14 27.39
CA ALA A 113 7.96 6.83 27.95
C ALA A 113 8.11 5.74 26.86
N ALA A 114 7.30 5.80 25.80
CA ALA A 114 7.34 4.84 24.69
C ALA A 114 8.47 5.12 23.69
N LEU A 115 8.91 6.37 23.55
CA LEU A 115 9.89 6.79 22.52
C LEU A 115 11.23 6.05 22.61
N SER A 116 11.62 5.58 23.79
CA SER A 116 12.88 4.84 23.96
C SER A 116 12.90 3.49 23.25
N ASN A 117 11.73 2.89 23.02
CA ASN A 117 11.58 1.56 22.42
C ASN A 117 10.59 1.57 21.23
N PHE A 118 10.38 2.73 20.58
CA PHE A 118 9.37 2.86 19.55
C PHE A 118 9.85 3.74 18.39
N ASP A 119 9.84 3.18 17.17
CA ASP A 119 10.04 3.92 15.94
C ASP A 119 8.72 4.55 15.48
N THR A 120 8.71 5.87 15.34
CA THR A 120 7.53 6.64 14.91
C THR A 120 7.28 6.59 13.40
N THR A 121 8.14 5.94 12.64
CA THR A 121 8.08 5.91 11.17
C THR A 121 8.05 4.49 10.63
N ALA A 122 7.24 4.27 9.60
CA ALA A 122 7.29 3.05 8.79
C ALA A 122 7.25 3.45 7.32
N SER A 123 7.90 2.70 6.43
CA SER A 123 7.85 2.99 5.00
C SER A 123 7.69 1.73 4.17
N GLY A 124 7.19 1.91 2.95
CA GLY A 124 7.00 0.83 1.99
C GLY A 124 7.33 1.31 0.60
N VAL A 125 7.99 0.47 -0.18
CA VAL A 125 8.23 0.67 -1.60
C VAL A 125 7.82 -0.59 -2.35
N THR A 126 7.14 -0.39 -3.48
CA THR A 126 6.83 -1.44 -4.45
C THR A 126 7.25 -0.95 -5.81
N VAL A 127 7.88 -1.81 -6.60
CA VAL A 127 8.15 -1.59 -8.03
C VAL A 127 7.83 -2.87 -8.77
N ALA A 128 7.16 -2.76 -9.90
CA ALA A 128 6.82 -3.91 -10.72
C ALA A 128 6.88 -3.57 -12.21
N LEU A 129 7.16 -4.61 -12.99
CA LEU A 129 7.26 -4.60 -14.43
C LEU A 129 6.48 -5.79 -14.98
N ASP A 130 5.47 -5.50 -15.78
CA ASP A 130 4.67 -6.48 -16.49
C ASP A 130 4.94 -6.37 -17.99
N ALA A 131 5.10 -7.52 -18.64
CA ALA A 131 5.38 -7.62 -20.06
C ALA A 131 4.49 -8.70 -20.69
N TYR A 132 3.66 -8.32 -21.66
CA TYR A 132 3.03 -9.30 -22.55
C TYR A 132 4.08 -9.81 -23.54
N VAL A 133 4.61 -11.00 -23.27
CA VAL A 133 5.59 -11.67 -24.14
C VAL A 133 4.92 -12.32 -25.36
N THR A 134 3.62 -12.60 -25.25
CA THR A 134 2.73 -12.96 -26.37
C THR A 134 1.37 -12.31 -26.15
N ASN A 135 0.46 -12.43 -27.12
CA ASN A 135 -0.93 -11.93 -27.00
C ASN A 135 -1.74 -12.57 -25.85
N ARG A 136 -1.20 -13.60 -25.18
CA ARG A 136 -1.88 -14.33 -24.09
C ARG A 136 -0.98 -14.64 -22.92
N THR A 137 0.28 -14.21 -22.92
CA THR A 137 1.24 -14.58 -21.87
C THR A 137 1.85 -13.33 -21.28
N LEU A 138 1.66 -13.17 -19.98
CA LEU A 138 2.17 -12.09 -19.16
C LEU A 138 3.32 -12.62 -18.31
N LEU A 139 4.47 -11.95 -18.39
CA LEU A 139 5.56 -12.08 -17.44
C LEU A 139 5.51 -10.87 -16.51
N SER A 140 5.53 -11.09 -15.20
CA SER A 140 5.51 -10.05 -14.18
C SER A 140 6.71 -10.22 -13.25
N LEU A 141 7.40 -9.13 -12.98
CA LEU A 141 8.47 -9.03 -11.99
C LEU A 141 8.05 -7.98 -10.98
N ARG A 142 8.25 -8.27 -9.70
CA ARG A 142 7.86 -7.36 -8.62
C ARG A 142 8.90 -7.36 -7.52
N TYR A 143 9.18 -6.19 -6.98
CA TYR A 143 9.99 -6.00 -5.79
C TYR A 143 9.19 -5.18 -4.79
N ASP A 144 9.19 -5.62 -3.55
CA ASP A 144 8.62 -4.89 -2.44
C ASP A 144 9.59 -4.86 -1.28
N ASN A 145 9.61 -3.74 -0.60
CA ASN A 145 10.32 -3.57 0.64
C ASN A 145 9.45 -2.78 1.59
N MET A 146 9.35 -3.27 2.82
CA MET A 146 8.66 -2.61 3.91
C MET A 146 9.66 -2.46 5.04
N ASP A 147 9.90 -1.21 5.42
CA ASP A 147 10.57 -0.89 6.65
C ASP A 147 9.52 -0.67 7.74
N ALA A 148 9.34 -1.66 8.61
CA ALA A 148 8.34 -1.59 9.67
C ALA A 148 8.72 -0.51 10.68
N GLY A 149 7.73 0.21 11.21
CA GLY A 149 7.89 1.07 12.38
C GLY A 149 7.36 0.39 13.63
N GLY A 150 7.18 1.16 14.70
CA GLY A 150 6.55 0.70 15.93
C GLY A 150 7.53 0.19 16.99
N ASP A 151 7.05 -0.71 17.86
CA ASP A 151 7.84 -1.29 18.95
C ASP A 151 9.09 -1.98 18.41
N LEU A 152 10.27 -1.52 18.84
CA LEU A 152 11.56 -2.01 18.33
C LEU A 152 11.82 -3.49 18.66
N THR A 153 11.15 -4.05 19.69
CA THR A 153 11.26 -5.47 20.04
C THR A 153 10.44 -6.38 19.14
N GLN A 154 9.45 -5.83 18.43
CA GLN A 154 8.52 -6.57 17.57
C GLN A 154 8.61 -6.16 16.09
N ARG A 155 9.21 -5.00 15.81
CA ARG A 155 9.42 -4.48 14.47
C ARG A 155 10.11 -5.53 13.60
N THR A 156 9.46 -5.87 12.50
CA THR A 156 10.02 -6.79 11.52
C THR A 156 9.85 -6.21 10.12
N SER A 157 10.95 -5.74 9.56
CA SER A 157 10.99 -5.22 8.20
C SER A 157 11.14 -6.37 7.20
N GLN A 158 10.55 -6.23 6.01
CA GLN A 158 10.47 -7.32 5.02
C GLN A 158 10.87 -6.83 3.64
N SER A 159 11.39 -7.74 2.82
CA SER A 159 11.67 -7.44 1.42
C SER A 159 11.50 -8.69 0.59
N PHE A 160 10.79 -8.59 -0.52
CA PHE A 160 10.58 -9.72 -1.41
C PHE A 160 10.77 -9.35 -2.88
N ALA A 161 11.23 -10.32 -3.65
CA ALA A 161 11.20 -10.27 -5.11
C ALA A 161 10.31 -11.41 -5.63
N GLY A 162 9.35 -11.07 -6.46
CA GLY A 162 8.43 -12.00 -7.09
C GLY A 162 8.65 -12.06 -8.59
N MET A 163 8.50 -13.27 -9.16
CA MET A 163 8.36 -13.50 -10.58
C MET A 163 7.08 -14.29 -10.82
N GLN A 164 6.26 -13.87 -11.79
CA GLN A 164 5.05 -14.58 -12.17
C GLN A 164 4.95 -14.72 -13.68
N LEU A 165 4.63 -15.93 -14.13
CA LEU A 165 4.18 -16.21 -15.49
C LEU A 165 2.68 -16.50 -15.45
N LYS A 166 1.90 -15.80 -16.26
CA LYS A 166 0.45 -15.99 -16.37
C LYS A 166 0.06 -16.17 -17.83
N HIS A 167 -0.64 -17.26 -18.13
CA HIS A 167 -1.11 -17.58 -19.48
C HIS A 167 -2.63 -17.60 -19.52
N TYR A 168 -3.20 -16.73 -20.36
CA TYR A 168 -4.63 -16.56 -20.56
C TYR A 168 -5.15 -17.59 -21.55
N LEU A 169 -5.92 -18.55 -21.05
CA LEU A 169 -6.66 -19.52 -21.88
C LEU A 169 -7.85 -18.84 -22.55
N ARG A 170 -8.47 -17.90 -21.84
CA ARG A 170 -9.53 -16.98 -22.29
C ARG A 170 -9.30 -15.61 -21.67
N SER A 171 -10.07 -14.61 -22.09
CA SER A 171 -10.02 -13.27 -21.49
C SER A 171 -10.29 -13.28 -19.98
N ASN A 172 -11.01 -14.27 -19.48
CA ASN A 172 -11.45 -14.38 -18.08
C ASN A 172 -10.91 -15.61 -17.33
N VAL A 173 -10.09 -16.45 -17.98
CA VAL A 173 -9.51 -17.66 -17.39
C VAL A 173 -8.02 -17.69 -17.72
N ALA A 174 -7.19 -17.77 -16.68
CA ALA A 174 -5.74 -17.88 -16.83
C ALA A 174 -5.16 -18.95 -15.89
N VAL A 175 -4.07 -19.57 -16.32
CA VAL A 175 -3.20 -20.36 -15.44
C VAL A 175 -1.99 -19.52 -15.08
N TYR A 176 -1.45 -19.70 -13.88
CA TYR A 176 -0.26 -18.98 -13.46
C TYR A 176 0.70 -19.86 -12.66
N ALA A 177 1.96 -19.47 -12.72
CA ALA A 177 3.01 -19.91 -11.81
C ALA A 177 3.71 -18.66 -11.26
N ARG A 178 3.87 -18.58 -9.95
CA ARG A 178 4.51 -17.46 -9.25
C ARG A 178 5.55 -18.01 -8.28
N HIS A 179 6.69 -17.33 -8.20
CA HIS A 179 7.74 -17.62 -7.25
C HIS A 179 8.12 -16.33 -6.53
N ASP A 180 8.02 -16.35 -5.21
CA ASP A 180 8.42 -15.25 -4.34
C ASP A 180 9.65 -15.63 -3.53
N LEU A 181 10.57 -14.68 -3.45
CA LEU A 181 11.86 -14.76 -2.79
C LEU A 181 11.89 -13.74 -1.67
N ASN A 182 11.98 -14.19 -0.42
CA ASN A 182 12.28 -13.28 0.69
C ASN A 182 13.77 -12.93 0.65
N LEU A 183 14.07 -11.63 0.50
CA LEU A 183 15.43 -11.12 0.30
C LEU A 183 16.13 -10.77 1.62
N ARG A 184 15.38 -10.48 2.68
CA ARG A 184 15.97 -10.25 4.01
C ARG A 184 16.32 -11.59 4.64
N ARG A 185 17.44 -11.60 5.37
CA ARG A 185 17.75 -12.72 6.26
C ARG A 185 16.67 -12.82 7.32
N ALA A 186 16.48 -14.03 7.82
CA ALA A 186 15.64 -14.27 8.98
C ALA A 186 16.20 -13.49 10.19
N GLU A 187 15.72 -12.26 10.43
CA GLU A 187 15.93 -11.53 11.69
C GLU A 187 15.05 -12.20 12.75
N GLU A 188 15.66 -12.73 13.82
CA GLU A 188 15.16 -13.67 14.85
C GLU A 188 13.77 -13.35 15.48
N GLY A 189 12.69 -13.37 14.71
CA GLY A 189 11.34 -12.98 15.14
C GLY A 189 10.21 -13.90 14.63
N ASN A 190 9.16 -14.06 15.44
CA ASN A 190 8.07 -15.04 15.29
C ASN A 190 6.98 -14.68 14.23
N ALA A 191 7.29 -13.91 13.19
CA ALA A 191 6.28 -13.52 12.19
C ALA A 191 6.03 -14.63 11.14
N ALA A 192 4.77 -14.92 10.80
CA ALA A 192 4.39 -16.03 9.88
C ALA A 192 5.05 -15.98 8.48
N ALA A 193 5.48 -14.81 8.01
CA ALA A 193 6.19 -14.64 6.73
C ALA A 193 7.66 -15.11 6.75
N HIS A 194 8.20 -15.50 7.92
CA HIS A 194 9.59 -15.98 8.05
C HIS A 194 9.83 -17.37 7.44
N ASN A 195 8.83 -18.24 7.45
CA ASN A 195 9.04 -19.67 7.13
C ASN A 195 9.09 -19.98 5.63
N LEU A 196 8.82 -18.99 4.77
CA LEU A 196 8.81 -19.17 3.32
C LEU A 196 9.90 -18.30 2.68
N ARG A 197 11.16 -18.71 2.86
CA ARG A 197 12.31 -18.11 2.14
C ARG A 197 12.10 -18.13 0.62
N HIS A 198 11.44 -19.18 0.16
CA HIS A 198 10.95 -19.37 -1.20
C HIS A 198 9.48 -19.82 -1.09
N ALA A 199 8.59 -19.17 -1.82
CA ALA A 199 7.22 -19.61 -1.97
C ALA A 199 6.89 -19.78 -3.45
N VAL A 200 6.43 -20.97 -3.83
CA VAL A 200 5.97 -21.25 -5.19
C VAL A 200 4.46 -21.45 -5.15
N PHE A 201 3.76 -20.70 -6.00
CA PHE A 201 2.32 -20.79 -6.17
C PHE A 201 2.02 -21.17 -7.62
N VAL A 202 1.13 -22.12 -7.80
CA VAL A 202 0.55 -22.46 -9.10
C VAL A 202 -0.95 -22.47 -8.95
N GLY A 203 -1.66 -21.97 -9.95
CA GLY A 203 -3.11 -21.88 -9.82
C GLY A 203 -3.82 -21.45 -11.09
N ILE A 204 -5.14 -21.37 -10.96
CA ILE A 204 -6.07 -20.90 -11.98
C ILE A 204 -6.70 -19.62 -11.44
N ASP A 205 -6.72 -18.57 -12.26
CA ASP A 205 -7.38 -17.31 -11.98
C ASP A 205 -8.62 -17.18 -12.88
N ILE A 206 -9.77 -16.91 -12.26
CA ILE A 206 -11.09 -16.83 -12.90
C ILE A 206 -11.72 -15.50 -12.49
N SER A 207 -11.92 -14.61 -13.45
CA SER A 207 -12.68 -13.37 -13.26
C SER A 207 -14.11 -13.57 -13.75
N TYR A 208 -15.09 -13.29 -12.89
CA TYR A 208 -16.52 -13.36 -13.22
C TYR A 208 -17.06 -12.03 -13.74
#